data_AF-A0A6S6UC54-F1
#
_entry.id   AF-A0A6S6UC54-F1
#
_cell.length_a   1.000
_cell.length_b   1.000
_cell.length_c   1.000
_cell.angle_alpha   90.00
_cell.angle_beta   90.00
_cell.angle_gamma   90.00
#
_symmetry.space_group_name_H-M   'P 1'
#
loop_
_entity.id
_entity.type
_entity.pdbx_description
1 polymer ?
#
loop_
_entity_poly.entity_id
_entity_poly.type
_entity_poly.pdbx_seq_one_letter_code
_entity_poly.pdbx_strand_id
1 'polypeptide(L)'
;MFKISRFFLDGFGTRSAFYQDFEINFLDDEQRAKDAVIYGISGTGKTTFLSAFFTLFSPLKKHFISQKRDKTVKITDYYSKEPTVVLAEIPIDDNNLGFD
;
A
#
# COMPACT_ATOMS: atom_id res chain seq x y z
N MET A 1 -18.01 4.27 2.56
CA MET A 1 -16.55 4.38 2.76
C MET A 1 -15.98 2.98 2.69
N PHE A 2 -15.00 2.70 1.81
CA PHE A 2 -14.42 1.36 1.69
C PHE A 2 -13.57 1.04 2.93
N LYS A 3 -13.74 -0.16 3.49
CA LYS A 3 -12.85 -0.72 4.52
C LYS A 3 -11.84 -1.63 3.81
N ILE A 4 -10.58 -1.60 4.23
CA ILE A 4 -9.56 -2.54 3.73
C ILE A 4 -9.26 -3.51 4.87
N SER A 5 -9.40 -4.81 4.62
CA SER A 5 -9.06 -5.86 5.59
C SER A 5 -7.61 -6.28 5.47
N ARG A 6 -7.07 -6.33 4.24
CA ARG A 6 -5.70 -6.77 3.96
C ARG A 6 -5.06 -5.92 2.87
N PHE A 7 -3.75 -5.73 2.98
CA PHE A 7 -2.94 -5.08 1.95
C PHE A 7 -1.73 -5.94 1.63
N PHE A 8 -1.47 -6.12 0.34
CA PHE A 8 -0.36 -6.90 -0.17
C PHE A 8 0.46 -6.06 -1.16
N LEU A 9 1.79 -6.17 -1.04
CA LEU A 9 2.75 -5.43 -1.84
C LEU A 9 3.90 -6.35 -2.25
N ASP A 10 4.16 -6.42 -3.54
CA ASP A 10 5.28 -7.15 -4.11
C ASP A 10 5.99 -6.35 -5.20
N GLY A 11 7.32 -6.43 -5.20
CA GLY A 11 8.16 -5.80 -6.23
C GLY A 11 8.19 -4.26 -6.20
N PHE A 12 8.00 -3.62 -5.04
CA PHE A 12 7.94 -2.16 -4.94
C PHE A 12 8.95 -1.59 -3.94
N GLY A 13 9.72 -0.61 -4.35
CA GLY A 13 10.52 0.22 -3.45
C GLY A 13 11.82 0.72 -4.06
N THR A 14 12.72 1.15 -3.18
CA THR A 14 14.08 1.56 -3.57
C THR A 14 15.09 0.56 -3.05
N ARG A 15 16.35 0.66 -3.49
CA ARG A 15 17.44 -0.22 -3.03
C ARG A 15 17.56 -0.33 -1.50
N SER A 16 17.24 0.72 -0.75
CA SER A 16 17.33 0.73 0.72
C SER A 16 16.02 0.39 1.44
N ALA A 17 14.93 0.24 0.70
CA ALA A 17 13.57 0.07 1.22
C ALA A 17 12.72 -0.62 0.14
N PHE A 18 13.01 -1.90 -0.10
CA PHE A 18 12.35 -2.71 -1.11
C PHE A 18 11.39 -3.70 -0.44
N TYR A 19 10.15 -3.72 -0.89
CA TYR A 19 9.11 -4.62 -0.41
C TYR A 19 8.95 -5.77 -1.40
N GLN A 20 9.12 -6.99 -0.89
CA GLN A 20 8.91 -8.24 -1.59
C GLN A 20 8.05 -9.11 -0.68
N ASP A 21 6.98 -9.68 -1.23
CA ASP A 21 6.05 -10.56 -0.51
C ASP A 21 5.60 -9.98 0.85
N PHE A 22 5.16 -8.72 0.84
CA PHE A 22 4.83 -7.98 2.06
C PHE A 22 3.33 -7.87 2.25
N GLU A 23 2.83 -8.43 3.36
CA GLU A 23 1.41 -8.42 3.72
C GLU A 23 1.16 -7.72 5.06
N ILE A 24 0.10 -6.91 5.12
CA ILE A 24 -0.45 -6.38 6.37
C ILE A 24 -1.91 -6.80 6.47
N ASN A 25 -2.26 -7.40 7.60
CA ASN A 25 -3.64 -7.65 7.98
C ASN A 25 -4.12 -6.56 8.94
N PHE A 26 -5.20 -5.86 8.58
CA PHE A 26 -5.86 -4.81 9.36
C PHE A 26 -6.99 -5.35 10.24
N LEU A 27 -7.14 -6.66 10.31
CA LEU A 27 -8.04 -7.34 11.23
C LEU A 27 -7.27 -8.03 12.36
N ASP A 28 -7.87 -8.11 13.53
CA ASP A 28 -7.43 -8.98 14.62
C ASP A 28 -7.90 -10.43 14.38
N ASP A 29 -7.56 -11.34 15.29
CA ASP A 29 -7.92 -12.76 15.18
C ASP A 29 -9.44 -13.00 15.23
N GLU A 30 -10.20 -12.02 15.74
CA GLU A 30 -11.66 -12.02 15.83
C GLU A 30 -12.33 -11.30 14.63
N GLN A 31 -11.57 -10.99 13.57
CA GLN A 31 -12.03 -10.27 12.37
C GLN A 31 -12.50 -8.84 12.63
N ARG A 32 -12.06 -8.21 13.73
CA ARG A 32 -12.34 -6.79 14.03
C ARG A 32 -11.24 -5.90 13.48
N ALA A 33 -11.61 -4.70 13.05
CA ALA A 33 -10.64 -3.70 12.62
C ALA A 33 -9.64 -3.38 13.74
N LYS A 34 -8.35 -3.39 13.42
CA LYS A 34 -7.27 -3.01 14.33
C LYS A 34 -6.39 -1.91 13.73
N ASP A 35 -5.78 -1.13 14.60
CA ASP A 35 -4.77 -0.17 14.18
C ASP A 35 -3.50 -0.91 13.69
N ALA A 36 -2.94 -0.45 12.58
CA ALA A 36 -1.66 -0.90 12.07
C ALA A 36 -0.61 0.21 12.24
N VAL A 37 0.47 -0.09 12.94
CA VAL A 37 1.58 0.84 13.17
C VAL A 37 2.79 0.43 12.35
N ILE A 38 3.23 1.30 11.47
CA ILE A 38 4.45 1.10 10.66
C ILE A 38 5.55 1.94 11.27
N TYR A 39 6.51 1.28 11.92
CA TYR A 39 7.60 1.92 12.65
C TYR A 39 8.97 1.41 12.18
N GLY A 40 10.02 2.18 12.45
CA GLY A 40 11.39 1.88 12.06
C GLY A 40 12.24 3.14 11.97
N ILE A 41 13.57 2.99 11.89
CA ILE A 41 14.51 4.12 11.77
C ILE A 41 14.31 4.89 10.45
N SER A 42 14.92 6.07 10.29
CA SER A 42 14.86 6.80 9.02
C SER A 42 15.38 5.95 7.86
N GLY A 43 14.77 6.05 6.67
CA GLY A 43 15.17 5.26 5.48
C GLY A 43 14.58 3.85 5.38
N THR A 44 13.90 3.33 6.42
CA THR A 44 13.28 1.98 6.42
C THR A 44 12.10 1.78 5.46
N GLY A 45 11.70 2.79 4.70
CA GLY A 45 10.63 2.64 3.70
C GLY A 45 9.21 2.98 4.14
N LYS A 46 8.98 3.47 5.36
CA LYS A 46 7.63 3.84 5.84
C LYS A 46 6.83 4.69 4.84
N THR A 47 7.46 5.74 4.29
CA THR A 47 6.84 6.61 3.29
C THR A 47 6.72 5.93 1.92
N THR A 48 7.64 5.04 1.58
CA THR A 48 7.57 4.19 0.38
C THR A 48 6.36 3.27 0.45
N PHE A 49 6.13 2.60 1.58
CA PHE A 49 4.92 1.83 1.84
C PHE A 49 3.66 2.68 1.65
N LEU A 50 3.59 3.86 2.29
CA LEU A 50 2.42 4.72 2.17
C LEU A 50 2.19 5.15 0.72
N SER A 51 3.26 5.41 -0.02
CA SER A 51 3.16 5.74 -1.45
C SER A 51 2.58 4.59 -2.25
N ALA A 52 3.01 3.35 -2.01
CA ALA A 52 2.43 2.16 -2.61
C ALA A 52 0.94 2.03 -2.26
N PHE A 53 0.60 2.14 -0.97
CA PHE A 53 -0.78 2.04 -0.49
C PHE A 53 -1.71 3.05 -1.17
N PHE A 54 -1.29 4.31 -1.31
CA PHE A 54 -2.12 5.33 -1.95
C PHE A 54 -2.29 5.15 -3.47
N THR A 55 -1.44 4.34 -4.13
CA THR A 55 -1.64 4.02 -5.56
C THR A 55 -2.95 3.31 -5.82
N LEU A 56 -3.46 2.54 -4.84
CA LEU A 56 -4.75 1.84 -4.96
C LEU A 56 -5.92 2.81 -5.23
N PHE A 57 -5.85 4.02 -4.67
CA PHE A 57 -6.91 5.03 -4.80
C PHE A 57 -6.62 6.06 -5.88
N SER A 58 -5.39 6.12 -6.36
CA SER A 58 -4.93 7.12 -7.33
C SER A 58 -3.82 6.58 -8.23
N PRO A 59 -4.10 5.52 -9.01
CA PRO A 59 -3.06 4.82 -9.76
C PRO A 59 -2.41 5.70 -10.84
N LEU A 60 -3.15 6.73 -11.31
CA LEU A 60 -2.70 7.66 -12.34
C LEU A 60 -2.12 8.97 -11.79
N LYS A 61 -2.23 9.24 -10.48
CA LYS A 61 -1.82 10.54 -9.94
C LYS A 61 -0.31 10.61 -9.71
N LYS A 62 0.25 11.77 -10.08
CA LYS A 62 1.61 12.23 -9.76
C LYS A 62 1.86 12.48 -8.26
N HIS A 63 0.86 12.26 -7.40
CA HIS A 63 0.97 12.50 -5.95
C HIS A 63 1.68 11.32 -5.28
N PHE A 64 2.95 11.22 -5.59
CA PHE A 64 3.90 10.41 -4.87
C PHE A 64 4.24 11.14 -3.57
N ILE A 65 4.21 10.44 -2.43
CA ILE A 65 4.69 11.02 -1.17
C ILE A 65 6.22 10.97 -1.19
N SER A 66 6.82 11.90 -1.92
CA SER A 66 8.29 12.02 -1.95
C SER A 66 8.78 12.62 -0.63
N GLN A 67 9.68 11.90 0.05
CA GLN A 67 10.47 12.50 1.14
C GLN A 67 11.46 13.56 0.61
N LYS A 68 11.83 13.49 -0.67
CA LYS A 68 12.76 14.44 -1.26
C LYS A 68 11.98 15.60 -1.85
N ARG A 69 12.36 16.84 -1.48
CA ARG A 69 12.00 18.08 -2.21
C ARG A 69 12.32 18.01 -3.71
N ASP A 70 13.09 17.00 -4.12
CA ASP A 70 13.42 16.69 -5.48
C ASP A 70 12.18 16.20 -6.26
N LYS A 71 11.64 17.11 -7.08
CA LYS A 71 10.49 16.86 -7.96
C LYS A 71 10.81 15.93 -9.13
N THR A 72 12.06 15.48 -9.27
CA THR A 72 12.47 14.58 -10.36
C THR A 72 12.09 13.12 -10.10
N VAL A 73 11.94 12.74 -8.83
CA VAL A 73 11.61 11.37 -8.44
C VAL A 73 10.14 11.07 -8.76
N LYS A 74 9.92 10.04 -9.56
CA LYS A 74 8.60 9.55 -9.96
C LYS A 74 8.29 8.24 -9.24
N ILE A 75 7.00 7.93 -9.13
CA ILE A 75 6.58 6.64 -8.56
C ILE A 75 7.08 5.44 -9.38
N THR A 76 7.28 5.63 -10.68
CA THR A 76 7.86 4.62 -11.57
C THR A 76 9.27 4.21 -11.18
N ASP A 77 10.00 5.06 -10.47
CA ASP A 77 11.36 4.78 -10.00
C ASP A 77 11.36 3.78 -8.82
N TYR A 78 10.18 3.49 -8.27
CA TYR A 78 9.98 2.52 -7.19
C TYR A 78 9.50 1.17 -7.71
N TYR A 79 9.07 1.07 -8.97
CA TYR A 79 8.69 -0.22 -9.54
C TYR A 79 9.94 -1.03 -9.86
N SER A 80 9.89 -2.33 -9.56
CA SER A 80 10.95 -3.24 -9.99
C SER A 80 10.91 -3.45 -11.52
N LYS A 81 11.94 -4.11 -12.06
CA LYS A 81 11.94 -4.56 -13.47
C LYS A 81 11.01 -5.75 -13.69
N GLU A 82 10.72 -6.50 -12.63
CA GLU A 82 9.72 -7.56 -12.60
C GLU A 82 8.32 -6.98 -12.34
N PRO A 83 7.24 -7.71 -12.66
CA PRO A 83 5.88 -7.28 -12.36
C PRO A 83 5.73 -6.85 -10.90
N THR A 84 5.25 -5.63 -10.69
CA THR A 84 4.89 -5.11 -9.36
C THR A 84 3.42 -5.39 -9.10
N VAL A 85 3.10 -5.85 -7.90
CA VAL A 85 1.73 -6.10 -7.47
C VAL A 85 1.42 -5.24 -6.24
N VAL A 86 0.31 -4.49 -6.31
CA VAL A 86 -0.24 -3.73 -5.18
C VAL A 86 -1.72 -4.09 -5.08
N LEU A 87 -2.11 -4.76 -3.99
CA LEU A 87 -3.47 -5.27 -3.81
C LEU A 87 -4.02 -4.86 -2.46
N ALA A 88 -5.34 -4.66 -2.41
CA ALA A 88 -6.09 -4.55 -1.17
C ALA A 88 -7.33 -5.42 -1.23
N GLU A 89 -7.61 -6.09 -0.13
CA GLU A 89 -8.87 -6.78 0.08
C GLU A 89 -9.89 -5.81 0.69
N ILE A 90 -11.05 -5.75 0.07
CA ILE A 90 -12.20 -4.99 0.54
C ILE A 90 -13.28 -6.01 0.93
N PRO A 91 -13.63 -6.16 2.22
CA PRO A 91 -14.73 -7.02 2.61
C PRO A 91 -16.03 -6.45 2.04
N ILE A 92 -16.81 -7.32 1.41
CA ILE A 92 -18.16 -7.01 0.94
C ILE A 92 -19.11 -7.24 2.12
N ASP A 93 -19.91 -6.22 2.45
CA ASP A 93 -21.00 -6.37 3.39
C ASP A 93 -22.16 -7.03 2.62
N ASP A 94 -22.54 -8.27 2.98
CA ASP A 94 -23.56 -9.04 2.26
C ASP A 94 -24.92 -8.31 2.18
N ASN A 95 -25.16 -7.35 3.06
CA ASN A 95 -26.38 -6.53 3.09
C ASN A 95 -26.44 -5.42 2.01
N ASN A 96 -25.37 -5.20 1.22
CA ASN A 96 -25.31 -4.18 0.16
C ASN A 96 -25.11 -4.77 -1.25
N LEU A 97 -25.20 -6.09 -1.38
CA LEU A 97 -25.23 -6.76 -2.68
C LEU A 97 -26.65 -6.62 -3.24
N GLY A 98 -26.95 -5.46 -3.83
CA GLY A 98 -28.19 -5.19 -4.55
C GLY A 98 -28.35 -6.04 -5.81
N PHE A 99 -28.46 -7.35 -5.63
CA PHE A 99 -29.03 -8.28 -6.60
C PHE A 99 -30.53 -8.36 -6.33
N ASP A 100 -31.27 -7.32 -6.74
CA ASP A 100 -32.68 -7.45 -7.14
C ASP A 100 -32.73 -7.61 -8.67
#